data_AF-A0A0K1E5F8-F1
#
_entry.id   AF-A0A0K1E5F8-F1
#
_cell.length_a   1.000
_cell.length_b   1.000
_cell.length_c   1.000
_cell.angle_alpha   90.00
_cell.angle_beta   90.00
_cell.angle_gamma   90.00
#
_symmetry.space_group_name_H-M   'P 1'
#
loop_
_entity.id
_entity.type
_entity.pdbx_description
1 polymer ?
#
loop_
_entity_poly.entity_id
_entity_poly.type
_entity_poly.pdbx_seq_one_letter_code
_entity_poly.pdbx_strand_id
1 'polypeptide(L)'
;MRAENWWGSCLIAPLLAACVAGCSGADGGSGDRDDDDGEAMRVTNALYRVPVPEELEPWATYPAPDTELDREEGDWVKIEYTFPTWIVGTVQQVELEGRFPAGATSFPVSAGPHGDGVCTVEGTRFVCTENLPGLVVDRAQAESVMRAQGVSGDDLTQRLRVTDVFSVDPIGIIEFDVP
;
A
#
# COMPACT_ATOMS: atom_id res chain seq x y z
N MET A 1 14.14 -46.74 -18.03
CA MET A 1 14.85 -47.34 -16.89
C MET A 1 14.70 -46.39 -15.71
N ARG A 2 14.10 -46.88 -14.60
CA ARG A 2 14.19 -46.52 -13.14
C ARG A 2 14.60 -45.09 -12.76
N ALA A 3 14.10 -44.42 -11.72
CA ALA A 3 13.21 -44.70 -10.56
C ALA A 3 12.88 -43.29 -9.96
N GLU A 4 11.65 -42.93 -9.59
CA GLU A 4 10.93 -43.25 -8.35
C GLU A 4 11.57 -42.72 -7.04
N ASN A 5 10.72 -41.95 -6.33
CA ASN A 5 10.62 -41.76 -4.87
C ASN A 5 11.28 -40.52 -4.25
N TRP A 6 10.48 -39.74 -3.51
CA TRP A 6 10.61 -39.59 -2.05
C TRP A 6 9.32 -38.98 -1.47
N TRP A 7 8.58 -39.81 -0.75
CA TRP A 7 7.47 -39.43 0.11
C TRP A 7 8.02 -39.08 1.49
N GLY A 8 7.76 -37.86 1.97
CA GLY A 8 8.09 -37.43 3.32
C GLY A 8 6.82 -37.14 4.11
N SER A 9 6.22 -38.19 4.65
CA SER A 9 5.08 -38.12 5.56
C SER A 9 5.48 -37.45 6.88
N CYS A 10 4.99 -36.26 7.16
CA CYS A 10 5.04 -35.68 8.50
C CYS A 10 3.81 -36.09 9.32
N LEU A 11 4.10 -36.81 10.40
CA LEU A 11 3.17 -37.30 11.40
C LEU A 11 2.45 -36.13 12.12
N ILE A 12 1.12 -36.19 12.13
CA ILE A 12 0.25 -35.33 12.93
C ILE A 12 0.17 -35.96 14.33
N ALA A 13 0.54 -35.20 15.36
CA ALA A 13 0.28 -35.54 16.76
C ALA A 13 -0.92 -34.71 17.27
N PRO A 14 -1.97 -35.34 17.84
CA PRO A 14 -3.02 -34.62 18.54
C PRO A 14 -2.69 -34.56 20.04
N LEU A 15 -2.78 -33.37 20.63
CA LEU A 15 -2.79 -33.21 22.09
C LEU A 15 -3.95 -32.31 22.50
N LEU A 16 -4.99 -33.00 22.99
CA LEU A 16 -6.04 -32.48 23.85
C LEU A 16 -5.45 -32.05 25.20
N ALA A 17 -5.89 -30.92 25.75
CA ALA A 17 -6.24 -30.80 27.18
C ALA A 17 -6.82 -29.42 27.52
N ALA A 18 -7.93 -29.45 28.23
CA ALA A 18 -8.74 -28.35 28.69
C ALA A 18 -8.17 -27.62 29.92
N CYS A 19 -8.52 -26.34 30.10
CA CYS A 19 -8.61 -25.68 31.41
C CYS A 19 -9.75 -24.64 31.38
N VAL A 20 -10.89 -24.94 32.00
CA VAL A 20 -11.37 -24.49 33.33
C VAL A 20 -11.90 -23.05 33.34
N ALA A 21 -13.22 -22.98 33.51
CA ALA A 21 -13.99 -21.79 33.81
C ALA A 21 -13.70 -21.26 35.23
N GLY A 22 -13.47 -19.95 35.34
CA GLY A 22 -13.42 -19.22 36.60
C GLY A 22 -14.15 -17.89 36.46
N CYS A 23 -15.35 -17.80 37.05
CA CYS A 23 -16.09 -16.55 37.27
C CYS A 23 -15.61 -15.90 38.57
N SER A 24 -15.39 -14.58 38.58
CA SER A 24 -15.65 -13.68 39.74
C SER A 24 -15.42 -12.22 39.31
N GLY A 25 -16.38 -11.37 39.68
CA GLY A 25 -16.62 -10.07 39.08
C GLY A 25 -15.78 -8.90 39.59
N ALA A 26 -16.04 -7.75 38.97
CA ALA A 26 -15.98 -6.42 39.56
C ALA A 26 -16.81 -5.45 38.70
N ASP A 27 -17.96 -5.04 39.23
CA ASP A 27 -18.62 -3.78 38.89
C ASP A 27 -17.65 -2.62 39.11
N GLY A 28 -17.58 -1.68 38.16
CA GLY A 28 -16.95 -0.39 38.43
C GLY A 28 -16.48 0.39 37.22
N GLY A 29 -17.38 1.20 36.65
CA GLY A 29 -17.02 2.41 35.92
C GLY A 29 -17.18 2.33 34.41
N SER A 30 -18.41 2.40 33.93
CA SER A 30 -18.75 2.88 32.59
C SER A 30 -18.39 4.37 32.51
N GLY A 31 -17.10 4.66 32.39
CA GLY A 31 -16.65 5.91 31.81
C GLY A 31 -16.67 5.69 30.32
N ASP A 32 -17.74 6.14 29.67
CA ASP A 32 -17.77 6.39 28.23
C ASP A 32 -16.68 7.44 27.97
N ARG A 33 -15.44 6.97 27.82
CA ARG A 33 -14.39 7.72 27.18
C ARG A 33 -14.76 7.63 25.72
N ASP A 34 -15.33 8.71 25.21
CA ASP A 34 -15.26 9.01 23.79
C ASP A 34 -13.75 9.09 23.48
N ASP A 35 -13.17 7.92 23.20
CA ASP A 35 -11.86 7.81 22.59
C ASP A 35 -12.03 8.54 21.26
N ASP A 36 -11.56 9.79 21.20
CA ASP A 36 -11.44 10.61 20.00
C ASP A 36 -10.35 9.93 19.15
N ASP A 37 -10.74 8.82 18.54
CA ASP A 37 -9.98 8.07 17.57
C ASP A 37 -9.89 8.93 16.32
N GLY A 38 -8.71 9.50 16.10
CA GLY A 38 -8.44 10.49 15.05
C GLY A 38 -9.23 10.19 13.76
N GLU A 39 -10.03 11.17 13.34
CA GLU A 39 -11.00 10.96 12.26
C GLU A 39 -10.27 10.66 10.94
N ALA A 40 -10.34 9.40 10.52
CA ALA A 40 -9.81 8.95 9.24
C ALA A 40 -10.53 9.65 8.09
N MET A 41 -9.78 10.45 7.33
CA MET A 41 -10.33 11.21 6.22
C MET A 41 -10.17 10.41 4.94
N ARG A 42 -11.30 9.97 4.38
CA ARG A 42 -11.30 9.40 3.03
C ARG A 42 -10.95 10.48 2.01
N VAL A 43 -9.91 10.23 1.24
CA VAL A 43 -9.48 11.13 0.17
C VAL A 43 -10.21 10.76 -1.13
N THR A 44 -10.27 11.70 -2.06
CA THR A 44 -10.85 11.46 -3.38
C THR A 44 -9.80 11.67 -4.47
N ASN A 45 -10.00 11.01 -5.61
CA ASN A 45 -9.16 11.18 -6.81
C ASN A 45 -7.67 10.87 -6.60
N ALA A 46 -7.35 9.87 -5.77
CA ALA A 46 -5.98 9.45 -5.58
C ALA A 46 -5.42 8.80 -6.87
N LEU A 47 -4.29 9.35 -7.33
CA LEU A 47 -3.58 8.92 -8.52
C LEU A 47 -2.15 8.54 -8.16
N TYR A 48 -1.66 7.49 -8.79
CA TYR A 48 -0.27 7.07 -8.74
C TYR A 48 0.39 7.32 -10.08
N ARG A 49 1.55 7.97 -10.09
CA ARG A 49 2.34 8.24 -11.30
C ARG A 49 3.73 7.63 -11.16
N VAL A 50 4.15 6.93 -12.20
CA VAL A 50 5.53 6.44 -12.33
C VAL A 50 6.33 7.46 -13.16
N PRO A 51 7.44 8.03 -12.65
CA PRO A 51 8.35 8.81 -13.47
C PRO A 51 8.93 7.95 -14.58
N VAL A 52 8.65 8.31 -15.83
CA VAL A 52 9.09 7.60 -17.03
C VAL A 52 9.60 8.58 -18.08
N PRO A 53 10.33 8.12 -19.10
CA PRO A 53 10.61 8.93 -20.29
C PRO A 53 9.32 9.46 -20.94
N GLU A 54 9.42 10.62 -21.61
CA GLU A 54 8.30 11.36 -22.21
C GLU A 54 7.42 10.46 -23.10
N GLU A 55 8.02 9.52 -23.84
CA GLU A 55 7.27 8.62 -24.71
C GLU A 55 6.38 7.60 -23.98
N LEU A 56 6.50 7.44 -22.65
CA LEU A 56 5.68 6.54 -21.84
C LEU A 56 4.70 7.27 -20.91
N GLU A 57 4.81 8.59 -20.78
CA GLU A 57 3.96 9.39 -19.87
C GLU A 57 2.45 9.13 -20.02
N PRO A 58 1.86 8.97 -21.23
CA PRO A 58 0.43 8.71 -21.39
C PRO A 58 -0.06 7.42 -20.71
N TRP A 59 0.84 6.50 -20.37
CA TRP A 59 0.54 5.19 -19.78
C TRP A 59 0.96 5.06 -18.32
N ALA A 60 1.60 6.09 -17.76
CA ALA A 60 2.27 6.03 -16.47
C ALA A 60 1.44 6.53 -15.28
N THR A 61 0.15 6.80 -15.49
CA THR A 61 -0.80 7.18 -14.43
C THR A 61 -1.80 6.06 -14.18
N TYR A 62 -2.03 5.77 -12.90
CA TYR A 62 -2.88 4.68 -12.43
C TYR A 62 -3.76 5.18 -11.27
N PRO A 63 -5.00 4.69 -11.13
CA PRO A 63 -5.77 4.95 -9.92
C PRO A 63 -5.13 4.25 -8.71
N ALA A 64 -5.11 4.93 -7.56
CA ALA A 64 -4.74 4.37 -6.27
C ALA A 64 -5.99 4.26 -5.40
N PRO A 65 -6.71 3.12 -5.42
CA PRO A 65 -7.94 2.97 -4.64
C PRO A 65 -7.65 2.85 -3.14
N ASP A 66 -8.71 2.98 -2.35
CA ASP A 66 -8.69 2.79 -0.89
C ASP A 66 -7.64 3.67 -0.21
N THR A 67 -7.46 4.90 -0.70
CA THR A 67 -6.56 5.86 -0.08
C THR A 67 -7.25 6.52 1.11
N GLU A 68 -6.59 6.49 2.26
CA GLU A 68 -7.06 7.07 3.52
C GLU A 68 -5.93 7.92 4.11
N LEU A 69 -6.30 9.05 4.72
CA LEU A 69 -5.40 9.95 5.41
C LEU A 69 -5.85 10.07 6.87
N ASP A 70 -4.99 9.63 7.77
CA ASP A 70 -5.19 9.81 9.21
C ASP A 70 -4.22 10.88 9.71
N ARG A 71 -4.74 11.78 10.55
CA ARG A 71 -3.93 12.75 11.28
C ARG A 71 -4.10 12.47 12.76
N GLU A 72 -3.03 11.99 13.38
CA GLU A 72 -3.02 11.76 14.82
C GLU A 72 -2.61 13.03 15.57
N GLU A 73 -2.88 13.05 16.88
CA GLU A 73 -2.38 14.09 17.77
C GLU A 73 -0.84 14.18 17.70
N GLY A 74 -0.29 15.40 17.66
CA GLY A 74 1.16 15.60 17.72
C GLY A 74 1.88 15.71 16.37
N ASP A 75 1.18 16.20 15.34
CA ASP A 75 1.70 16.42 13.98
C ASP A 75 2.02 15.12 13.21
N TRP A 76 1.46 13.98 13.61
CA TRP A 76 1.72 12.71 12.94
C TRP A 76 0.69 12.46 11.84
N VAL A 77 1.17 12.03 10.68
CA VAL A 77 0.35 11.79 9.48
C VAL A 77 0.60 10.36 9.03
N LYS A 78 -0.49 9.65 8.77
CA LYS A 78 -0.51 8.33 8.19
C LYS A 78 -1.30 8.37 6.88
N ILE A 79 -0.72 7.83 5.80
CA ILE A 79 -1.37 7.72 4.49
C ILE A 79 -1.37 6.24 4.13
N GLU A 80 -2.54 5.65 3.99
CA GLU A 80 -2.69 4.26 3.58
C GLU A 80 -3.30 4.21 2.19
N TYR A 81 -2.82 3.30 1.33
CA TYR A 81 -3.44 3.06 0.03
C TYR A 81 -3.14 1.67 -0.52
N THR A 82 -4.01 1.20 -1.43
CA THR A 82 -3.74 -0.01 -2.20
C THR A 82 -2.87 0.32 -3.41
N PHE A 83 -1.68 -0.28 -3.49
CA PHE A 83 -0.74 -0.05 -4.58
C PHE A 83 -1.32 -0.55 -5.93
N PRO A 84 -1.14 0.19 -7.05
CA PRO A 84 -1.70 -0.21 -8.33
C PRO A 84 -1.23 -1.59 -8.80
N THR A 85 -2.15 -2.56 -8.83
CA THR A 85 -1.88 -3.93 -9.27
C THR A 85 -1.44 -4.03 -10.73
N TRP A 86 -1.73 -3.02 -11.55
CA TRP A 86 -1.24 -2.94 -12.93
C TRP A 86 0.28 -2.70 -13.02
N ILE A 87 0.89 -2.21 -11.94
CA ILE A 87 2.35 -2.04 -11.85
C ILE A 87 2.97 -3.30 -11.25
N VAL A 88 2.53 -3.72 -10.07
CA VAL A 88 3.21 -4.78 -9.27
C VAL A 88 2.65 -6.18 -9.44
N GLY A 89 1.48 -6.33 -10.05
CA GLY A 89 0.80 -7.62 -10.28
C GLY A 89 0.00 -8.16 -9.10
N THR A 90 0.43 -7.93 -7.87
CA THR A 90 -0.27 -8.40 -6.66
C THR A 90 -0.87 -7.24 -5.87
N VAL A 91 -1.90 -7.52 -5.07
CA VAL A 91 -2.42 -6.54 -4.11
C VAL A 91 -1.38 -6.35 -3.00
N GLN A 92 -0.91 -5.12 -2.85
CA GLN A 92 0.01 -4.69 -1.80
C GLN A 92 -0.53 -3.40 -1.18
N GLN A 93 -0.53 -3.32 0.15
CA GLN A 93 -0.92 -2.12 0.88
C GLN A 93 0.36 -1.34 1.21
N VAL A 94 0.33 -0.03 0.98
CA VAL A 94 1.40 0.88 1.38
C VAL A 94 0.87 1.79 2.47
N GLU A 95 1.65 1.92 3.52
CA GLU A 95 1.40 2.81 4.65
C GLU A 95 2.59 3.77 4.72
N LEU A 96 2.34 5.06 4.54
CA LEU A 96 3.33 6.12 4.69
C LEU A 96 3.11 6.83 6.01
N GLU A 97 4.13 6.88 6.85
CA GLU A 97 4.05 7.58 8.12
C GLU A 97 5.10 8.70 8.19
N GLY A 98 4.68 9.92 8.53
CA GLY A 98 5.56 11.09 8.56
C GLY A 98 5.06 12.22 9.44
N ARG A 99 6.01 13.01 9.97
CA ARG A 99 5.69 14.08 10.92
C ARG A 99 5.55 15.33 10.11
N PHE A 100 4.39 15.96 10.19
CA PHE A 100 4.02 17.15 9.45
C PHE A 100 3.81 18.34 10.41
N PRO A 101 4.88 19.00 10.87
CA PRO A 101 4.79 20.12 11.79
C PRO A 101 3.93 21.26 11.26
N ALA A 102 3.24 21.95 12.15
CA ALA A 102 2.48 23.15 11.81
C ALA A 102 3.31 24.16 10.98
N GLY A 103 2.78 24.55 9.82
CA GLY A 103 3.41 25.51 8.90
C GLY A 103 4.45 24.92 7.95
N ALA A 104 4.75 23.62 8.02
CA ALA A 104 5.54 22.95 7.01
C ALA A 104 4.75 22.83 5.68
N THR A 105 5.46 22.84 4.56
CA THR A 105 4.90 22.51 3.24
C THR A 105 5.40 21.16 2.73
N SER A 106 6.40 20.58 3.38
CA SER A 106 6.98 19.29 3.01
C SER A 106 7.45 18.53 4.24
N PHE A 107 7.34 17.21 4.22
CA PHE A 107 7.77 16.35 5.32
C PHE A 107 8.23 14.97 4.82
N PRO A 108 9.24 14.36 5.46
CA PRO A 108 9.65 13.00 5.14
C PRO A 108 8.60 12.00 5.64
N VAL A 109 8.44 10.91 4.89
CA VAL A 109 7.60 9.76 5.24
C VAL A 109 8.39 8.46 5.14
N SER A 110 8.04 7.49 5.98
CA SER A 110 8.56 6.13 5.96
C SER A 110 7.46 5.18 5.48
N ALA A 111 7.78 4.30 4.54
CA ALA A 111 6.93 3.18 4.12
C ALA A 111 7.33 1.85 4.80
N GLY A 112 8.03 1.96 5.94
CA GLY A 112 8.53 0.83 6.71
C GLY A 112 9.48 -0.04 5.87
N PRO A 113 9.20 -1.34 5.68
CA PRO A 113 10.05 -2.22 4.88
C PRO A 113 9.96 -1.94 3.37
N HIS A 114 8.96 -1.20 2.91
CA HIS A 114 8.79 -0.92 1.48
C HIS A 114 9.73 0.19 0.99
N GLY A 115 10.09 1.15 1.83
CA GLY A 115 10.99 2.23 1.48
C GLY A 115 10.68 3.53 2.21
N ASP A 116 10.98 4.66 1.56
CA ASP A 116 10.85 6.01 2.13
C ASP A 116 10.39 7.01 1.07
N GLY A 117 9.98 8.19 1.50
CA GLY A 117 9.54 9.24 0.59
C GLY A 117 9.50 10.63 1.22
N VAL A 118 9.02 11.59 0.43
CA VAL A 118 8.77 12.96 0.86
C VAL A 118 7.41 13.40 0.34
N CYS A 119 6.55 13.84 1.25
CA CYS A 119 5.27 14.44 0.94
C CYS A 119 5.38 15.96 0.92
N THR A 120 4.72 16.59 -0.05
CA THR A 120 4.53 18.04 -0.17
C THR A 120 3.03 18.34 -0.15
N VAL A 121 2.65 19.41 0.55
CA VAL A 121 1.26 19.88 0.68
C VAL A 121 1.10 21.20 -0.05
N GLU A 122 0.21 21.21 -1.04
CA GLU A 122 -0.11 22.35 -1.89
C GLU A 122 -1.60 22.71 -1.73
N GLY A 123 -1.91 23.49 -0.69
CA GLY A 123 -3.30 23.76 -0.32
C GLY A 123 -3.97 22.51 0.25
N THR A 124 -4.92 21.92 -0.47
CA THR A 124 -5.58 20.65 -0.12
C THR A 124 -4.97 19.44 -0.83
N ARG A 125 -4.01 19.65 -1.73
CA ARG A 125 -3.39 18.58 -2.50
C ARG A 125 -2.16 18.05 -1.77
N PHE A 126 -2.09 16.74 -1.62
CA PHE A 126 -0.90 16.02 -1.18
C PHE A 126 -0.19 15.44 -2.40
N VAL A 127 1.14 15.55 -2.44
CA VAL A 127 2.00 14.95 -3.45
C VAL A 127 3.19 14.30 -2.76
N CYS A 128 3.21 12.97 -2.72
CA CYS A 128 4.29 12.22 -2.10
C CYS A 128 5.13 11.54 -3.16
N THR A 129 6.41 11.91 -3.24
CA THR A 129 7.40 11.20 -4.05
C THR A 129 8.04 10.12 -3.20
N GLU A 130 7.98 8.88 -3.67
CA GLU A 130 8.36 7.69 -2.93
C GLU A 130 9.46 6.94 -3.67
N ASN A 131 10.32 6.25 -2.92
CA ASN A 131 11.25 5.26 -3.42
C ASN A 131 10.96 3.95 -2.66
N LEU A 132 10.41 2.96 -3.37
CA LEU A 132 9.82 1.76 -2.77
C LEU A 132 10.54 0.46 -3.18
N PRO A 133 11.85 0.30 -2.92
CA PRO A 133 12.63 -0.87 -3.32
C PRO A 133 12.18 -2.18 -2.65
N GLY A 134 11.39 -2.10 -1.58
CA GLY A 134 10.82 -3.26 -0.90
C GLY A 134 9.52 -3.78 -1.50
N LEU A 135 8.98 -3.15 -2.55
CA LEU A 135 7.82 -3.70 -3.27
C LEU A 135 8.21 -4.87 -4.18
N VAL A 136 7.37 -5.90 -4.19
CA VAL A 136 7.57 -7.05 -5.08
C VAL A 136 6.84 -6.79 -6.38
N VAL A 137 7.58 -6.79 -7.50
CA VAL A 137 7.01 -6.64 -8.85
C VAL A 137 6.90 -8.01 -9.51
N ASP A 138 5.68 -8.51 -9.66
CA ASP A 138 5.37 -9.65 -10.53
C ASP A 138 4.81 -9.17 -11.86
N ARG A 139 5.71 -8.99 -12.82
CA ARG A 139 5.39 -8.51 -14.15
C ARG A 139 4.39 -9.42 -14.89
N ALA A 140 4.51 -10.74 -14.73
CA ALA A 140 3.63 -11.68 -15.43
C ALA A 140 2.21 -11.62 -14.84
N GLN A 141 2.11 -11.46 -13.53
CA GLN A 141 0.84 -11.23 -12.87
C GLN A 141 0.24 -9.86 -13.22
N ALA A 142 1.04 -8.80 -13.33
CA ALA A 142 0.58 -7.48 -13.79
C ALA A 142 -0.04 -7.56 -15.20
N GLU A 143 0.62 -8.26 -16.11
CA GLU A 143 0.11 -8.55 -17.45
C GLU A 143 -1.21 -9.34 -17.42
N SER A 144 -1.31 -10.35 -16.55
CA SER A 144 -2.53 -11.15 -16.35
C SER A 144 -3.69 -10.29 -15.84
N VAL A 145 -3.45 -9.43 -14.84
CA VAL A 145 -4.46 -8.51 -14.27
C VAL A 145 -4.95 -7.52 -15.31
N MET A 146 -4.04 -6.89 -16.07
CA MET A 146 -4.41 -5.96 -17.14
C MET A 146 -5.28 -6.63 -18.21
N ARG A 147 -4.91 -7.84 -18.65
CA ARG A 147 -5.73 -8.60 -19.61
C ARG A 147 -7.10 -8.97 -19.07
N ALA A 148 -7.18 -9.36 -17.80
CA ALA A 148 -8.46 -9.66 -17.15
C ALA A 148 -9.40 -8.44 -17.11
N GLN A 149 -8.84 -7.23 -17.12
CA GLN A 149 -9.57 -5.96 -17.19
C GLN A 149 -9.78 -5.44 -18.62
N GLY A 150 -9.44 -6.24 -19.64
CA GLY A 150 -9.69 -5.92 -21.06
C GLY A 150 -8.61 -5.08 -21.74
N VAL A 151 -7.50 -4.79 -21.05
CA VAL A 151 -6.35 -4.08 -21.65
C VAL A 151 -5.64 -4.99 -22.65
N SER A 152 -5.37 -4.50 -23.85
CA SER A 152 -4.78 -5.31 -24.93
C SER A 152 -4.01 -4.46 -25.95
N GLY A 153 -3.30 -5.13 -26.87
CA GLY A 153 -2.61 -4.48 -27.99
C GLY A 153 -1.46 -3.57 -27.55
N ASP A 154 -1.41 -2.38 -28.13
CA ASP A 154 -0.36 -1.39 -27.85
C ASP A 154 -0.46 -0.87 -26.41
N ASP A 155 -1.67 -0.60 -25.89
CA ASP A 155 -1.86 -0.10 -24.52
C ASP A 155 -1.27 -1.04 -23.47
N LEU A 156 -1.53 -2.35 -23.59
CA LEU A 156 -0.92 -3.37 -22.74
C LEU A 156 0.62 -3.35 -22.85
N THR A 157 1.13 -3.24 -24.07
CA THR A 157 2.57 -3.23 -24.33
C THR A 157 3.25 -2.04 -23.68
N GLN A 158 2.69 -0.84 -23.81
CA GLN A 158 3.28 0.38 -23.23
C GLN A 158 3.18 0.37 -21.70
N ARG A 159 2.05 -0.04 -21.11
CA ARG A 159 1.91 -0.15 -19.66
C ARG A 159 2.88 -1.14 -19.04
N LEU A 160 3.15 -2.26 -19.72
CA LEU A 160 4.17 -3.20 -19.26
C LEU A 160 5.60 -2.63 -19.36
N ARG A 161 5.87 -1.73 -20.31
CA ARG A 161 7.16 -1.00 -20.31
C ARG A 161 7.28 -0.06 -19.11
N VAL A 162 6.18 0.55 -18.65
CA VAL A 162 6.18 1.32 -17.40
C VAL A 162 6.47 0.41 -16.21
N THR A 163 5.86 -0.77 -16.13
CA THR A 163 6.20 -1.79 -15.13
C THR A 163 7.68 -2.16 -15.16
N ASP A 164 8.25 -2.34 -16.36
CA ASP A 164 9.66 -2.67 -16.53
C ASP A 164 10.57 -1.54 -16.00
N VAL A 165 10.22 -0.27 -16.24
CA VAL A 165 10.95 0.89 -15.68
C VAL A 165 10.87 0.90 -14.15
N PHE A 166 9.67 0.78 -13.59
CA PHE A 166 9.46 0.76 -12.13
C PHE A 166 10.20 -0.39 -11.45
N SER A 167 10.34 -1.55 -12.10
CA SER A 167 11.06 -2.69 -11.54
C SER A 167 12.57 -2.45 -11.35
N VAL A 168 13.13 -1.49 -12.07
CA VAL A 168 14.55 -1.13 -12.01
C VAL A 168 14.75 0.04 -11.05
N ASP A 169 13.85 1.02 -11.11
CA ASP A 169 13.88 2.24 -10.29
C ASP A 169 12.47 2.46 -9.72
N PRO A 170 12.17 1.89 -8.54
CA PRO A 170 10.81 1.84 -7.96
C PRO A 170 10.42 3.17 -7.31
N ILE A 171 10.57 4.24 -8.09
CA ILE A 171 10.17 5.58 -7.73
C ILE A 171 8.75 5.80 -8.24
N GLY A 172 7.92 6.40 -7.41
CA GLY A 172 6.58 6.80 -7.80
C GLY A 172 6.10 8.03 -7.07
N ILE A 173 4.93 8.50 -7.49
CA ILE A 173 4.32 9.71 -6.97
C ILE A 173 2.85 9.42 -6.73
N ILE A 174 2.45 9.37 -5.46
CA ILE A 174 1.04 9.35 -5.06
C ILE A 174 0.57 10.79 -4.87
N GLU A 175 -0.57 11.13 -5.47
CA GLU A 175 -1.20 12.44 -5.32
C GLU A 175 -2.69 12.31 -5.07
N PHE A 176 -3.23 13.14 -4.19
CA PHE A 176 -4.65 13.12 -3.83
C PHE A 176 -5.08 14.46 -3.22
N ASP A 177 -6.39 14.71 -3.22
CA ASP A 177 -6.99 15.89 -2.59
C ASP A 177 -7.72 15.50 -1.31
N VAL A 178 -7.57 16.32 -0.27
CA VAL A 178 -8.41 16.26 0.94
C VAL A 178 -9.59 17.23 0.81
N PRO A 179 -10.80 16.83 1.27
CA PRO A 179 -12.00 17.68 1.25
C PRO A 179 -11.91 18.95 2.13
#